data_AF-A0A7W0XRY8-F1
#
_entry.id   AF-A0A7W0XRY8-F1
#
_cell.length_a   1.000
_cell.length_b   1.000
_cell.length_c   1.000
_cell.angle_alpha   90.00
_cell.angle_beta   90.00
_cell.angle_gamma   90.00
#
_symmetry.space_group_name_H-M   'P 1'
#
loop_
_entity.id
_entity.type
_entity.pdbx_description
1 polymer ?
#
loop_
_entity_poly.entity_id
_entity_poly.type
_entity_poly.pdbx_seq_one_letter_code
_entity_poly.pdbx_strand_id
1 'polypeptide(L)'
;LRVRADLLRPWAHWITPAGETRRYDTRFFTAAIPPGAVPRDVSGEADEADWVSPAQALAEFESGTRPMLTPTRHTLERVARHATVADVLAAAPTGPVGAVRPRLEREGEQDIIVLPDGTRERAPVRLRSR
;
A
#
# COMPACT_ATOMS: atom_id res chain seq x y z
N LEU A 1 23.87 11.15 2.18
CA LEU A 1 22.79 10.78 1.23
C LEU A 1 21.81 11.94 1.14
N ARG A 2 21.34 12.35 -0.05
CA ARG A 2 20.28 13.35 -0.23
C ARG A 2 19.11 12.71 -0.98
N VAL A 3 17.90 12.88 -0.47
CA VAL A 3 16.67 12.35 -1.11
C VAL A 3 16.14 13.40 -2.09
N ARG A 4 15.90 13.00 -3.35
CA ARG A 4 15.25 13.82 -4.38
C ARG A 4 13.74 13.80 -4.20
N ALA A 5 13.26 14.46 -3.15
CA ALA A 5 11.83 14.50 -2.81
C ALA A 5 10.97 15.17 -3.90
N ASP A 6 11.56 16.01 -4.74
CA ASP A 6 10.93 16.65 -5.91
C ASP A 6 10.48 15.64 -6.99
N LEU A 7 11.07 14.45 -6.99
CA LEU A 7 10.69 13.37 -7.90
C LEU A 7 9.57 12.49 -7.36
N LEU A 8 9.18 12.65 -6.09
CA LEU A 8 8.09 11.92 -5.48
C LEU A 8 6.77 12.64 -5.75
N ARG A 9 5.70 11.86 -5.89
CA ARG A 9 4.32 12.35 -5.96
C ARG A 9 3.52 11.76 -4.79
N PRO A 10 2.86 12.58 -3.96
CA PRO A 10 1.98 12.07 -2.91
C PRO A 10 0.91 11.17 -3.51
N TRP A 11 0.58 10.06 -2.84
CA TRP A 11 -0.38 9.10 -3.39
C TRP A 11 -1.47 8.72 -2.40
N ALA A 12 -1.08 8.25 -1.20
CA ALA A 12 -2.01 7.82 -0.17
C ALA A 12 -1.46 8.16 1.23
N HIS A 13 -2.35 8.28 2.19
CA HIS A 13 -2.00 8.48 3.60
C HIS A 13 -2.88 7.55 4.43
N TRP A 14 -2.25 6.66 5.20
CA TRP A 14 -2.93 5.67 6.02
C TRP A 14 -2.47 5.78 7.46
N ILE A 15 -3.41 5.75 8.40
CA ILE A 15 -3.09 5.71 9.82
C ILE A 15 -3.67 4.43 10.39
N THR A 16 -2.82 3.61 10.99
CA THR A 16 -3.23 2.34 11.61
C THR A 16 -4.31 2.58 12.68
N PRO A 17 -5.35 1.72 12.76
CA PRO A 17 -6.43 1.86 13.74
C PRO A 17 -5.92 2.05 15.17
N ALA A 18 -6.70 2.74 16.00
CA ALA A 18 -6.31 3.04 17.38
C ALA A 18 -6.14 1.79 18.27
N GLY A 19 -6.86 0.71 17.98
CA GLY A 19 -6.84 -0.53 18.77
C GLY A 19 -5.68 -1.49 18.45
N GLU A 20 -4.87 -1.20 17.44
CA GLU A 20 -3.70 -2.01 17.09
C GLU A 20 -2.51 -1.71 18.01
N THR A 21 -1.78 -2.74 18.42
CA THR A 21 -0.61 -2.59 19.31
C THR A 21 0.51 -1.80 18.64
N ARG A 22 0.72 -2.01 17.34
CA ARG A 22 1.72 -1.28 16.54
C ARG A 22 0.99 -0.34 15.60
N ARG A 23 1.31 0.94 15.68
CA ARG A 23 0.61 1.99 14.93
C ARG A 23 1.57 2.84 14.13
N TYR A 24 1.17 3.12 12.90
CA TYR A 24 1.94 3.90 11.95
C TYR A 24 1.07 4.99 11.33
N ASP A 25 1.67 6.15 11.10
CA ASP A 25 1.15 7.23 10.25
C ASP A 25 1.97 7.18 8.94
N THR A 26 1.46 6.46 7.96
CA THR A 26 2.21 6.05 6.76
C THR A 26 1.77 6.84 5.55
N ARG A 27 2.72 7.52 4.90
CA ARG A 27 2.51 8.21 3.62
C ARG A 27 3.11 7.39 2.49
N PHE A 28 2.33 7.20 1.44
CA PHE A 28 2.72 6.51 0.22
C PHE A 28 2.96 7.53 -0.88
N PHE A 29 3.98 7.25 -1.70
CA PHE A 29 4.38 8.07 -2.81
C PHE A 29 4.55 7.23 -4.07
N THR A 30 4.33 7.83 -5.24
CA THR A 30 4.70 7.27 -6.53
C THR A 30 5.87 8.03 -7.12
N ALA A 31 6.69 7.35 -7.93
CA ALA A 31 7.81 7.93 -8.63
C ALA A 31 8.08 7.14 -9.92
N ALA A 32 8.56 7.83 -10.97
CA ALA A 32 9.11 7.15 -12.13
C ALA A 32 10.52 6.67 -11.81
N ILE A 33 10.78 5.40 -12.10
CA ILE A 33 12.13 4.86 -12.02
C ILE A 33 12.81 4.91 -13.41
N PRO A 34 14.11 5.24 -13.49
CA PRO A 34 14.84 5.20 -14.75
C PRO A 34 14.81 3.80 -15.39
N PRO A 35 14.75 3.71 -16.74
CA PRO A 35 14.87 2.44 -17.44
C PRO A 35 16.14 1.68 -17.05
N GLY A 36 16.03 0.35 -16.92
CA GLY A 36 17.16 -0.52 -16.57
C GLY A 36 17.47 -0.64 -15.09
N ALA A 37 16.70 0.01 -14.21
CA ALA A 37 16.83 -0.20 -12.77
C ALA A 37 16.44 -1.63 -12.39
N VAL A 38 17.29 -2.30 -11.60
CA VAL A 38 17.08 -3.68 -11.15
C VAL A 38 16.70 -3.65 -9.66
N PRO A 39 15.63 -4.35 -9.23
CA PRO A 39 15.32 -4.46 -7.82
C PRO A 39 16.44 -5.23 -7.12
N ARG A 40 16.88 -4.74 -5.98
CA ARG A 40 17.86 -5.44 -5.14
C ARG A 40 17.45 -5.29 -3.70
N ASP A 41 17.38 -6.40 -2.99
CA ASP A 41 17.47 -6.34 -1.54
C ASP A 41 18.93 -6.10 -1.16
N VAL A 42 19.18 -4.99 -0.48
CA VAL A 42 20.50 -4.58 -0.01
C VAL A 42 20.58 -4.57 1.52
N SER A 43 19.45 -4.70 2.22
CA SER A 43 19.40 -4.66 3.69
C SER A 43 19.23 -6.06 4.31
N GLY A 44 18.73 -7.04 3.56
CA GLY A 44 18.36 -8.36 4.10
C GLY A 44 17.04 -8.32 4.88
N GLU A 45 16.30 -7.21 4.79
CA GLU A 45 15.00 -7.05 5.44
C GLU A 45 13.84 -7.58 4.58
N ALA A 46 14.11 -7.92 3.31
CA ALA A 46 13.13 -8.47 2.39
C ALA A 46 13.49 -9.90 2.00
N ASP A 47 12.51 -10.79 1.98
CA ASP A 47 12.73 -12.14 1.48
C ASP A 47 12.90 -12.15 -0.06
N GLU A 48 12.22 -11.23 -0.75
CA GLU A 48 12.22 -11.10 -2.21
C GLU A 48 12.12 -9.62 -2.66
N ALA A 49 12.67 -9.30 -3.83
CA ALA A 49 12.54 -7.99 -4.48
C ALA A 49 12.42 -8.15 -5.99
N ASP A 50 11.28 -7.77 -6.56
CA ASP A 50 10.95 -7.98 -7.97
C ASP A 50 10.27 -6.74 -8.62
N TRP A 51 10.24 -6.73 -9.95
CA TRP A 51 9.37 -5.83 -10.72
C TRP A 51 8.18 -6.62 -11.23
N VAL A 52 6.99 -6.28 -10.73
CA VAL A 52 5.71 -6.83 -11.22
C VAL A 52 4.76 -5.70 -11.57
N SER A 53 3.83 -5.98 -12.50
CA SER A 53 2.76 -5.02 -12.78
C SER A 53 1.78 -4.95 -11.59
N PRO A 54 1.14 -3.79 -11.33
CA PRO A 54 0.10 -3.70 -10.30
C PRO A 54 -1.03 -4.71 -10.51
N ALA A 55 -1.46 -4.94 -11.75
CA ALA A 55 -2.50 -5.91 -12.07
C ALA A 55 -2.09 -7.35 -11.71
N GLN A 56 -0.85 -7.72 -12.01
CA GLN A 56 -0.32 -9.03 -11.63
C GLN A 56 -0.25 -9.19 -10.10
N ALA A 57 0.28 -8.21 -9.38
CA ALA A 57 0.37 -8.27 -7.92
C ALA A 57 -1.01 -8.38 -7.25
N LEU A 58 -2.03 -7.72 -7.80
CA LEU A 58 -3.42 -7.84 -7.33
C LEU A 58 -4.01 -9.22 -7.61
N ALA A 59 -3.79 -9.78 -8.81
CA ALA A 59 -4.22 -11.14 -9.13
C ALA A 59 -3.56 -12.19 -8.20
N GLU A 60 -2.27 -12.04 -7.91
CA GLU A 60 -1.55 -12.90 -6.96
C GLU A 60 -2.07 -12.76 -5.52
N PHE A 61 -2.53 -11.57 -5.13
CA PHE A 61 -3.20 -11.38 -3.85
C PHE A 61 -4.56 -12.09 -3.81
N GLU A 62 -5.35 -11.99 -4.87
CA GLU A 62 -6.63 -12.68 -4.99
C GLU A 62 -6.48 -14.21 -4.95
N SER A 63 -5.42 -14.76 -5.55
CA SER A 63 -5.09 -16.18 -5.45
C SER A 63 -4.41 -16.59 -4.13
N GLY A 64 -4.10 -15.64 -3.26
CA GLY A 64 -3.46 -15.87 -1.97
C GLY A 64 -1.95 -16.16 -2.03
N THR A 65 -1.31 -15.96 -3.19
CA THR A 65 0.12 -16.20 -3.40
C THR A 65 0.99 -14.99 -3.10
N ARG A 66 0.42 -13.77 -3.09
CA ARG A 66 1.08 -12.55 -2.61
C ARG A 66 0.23 -11.86 -1.53
N PRO A 67 0.29 -12.29 -0.25
CA PRO A 67 -0.46 -11.64 0.82
C PRO A 67 0.01 -10.18 0.99
N MET A 68 -0.94 -9.26 1.08
CA MET A 68 -0.69 -7.84 1.23
C MET A 68 -1.53 -7.25 2.36
N LEU A 69 -0.97 -6.26 3.07
CA LEU A 69 -1.78 -5.44 3.97
C LEU A 69 -2.75 -4.55 3.18
N THR A 70 -3.89 -4.23 3.79
CA THR A 70 -4.94 -3.41 3.17
C THR A 70 -4.42 -2.10 2.57
N PRO A 71 -3.55 -1.30 3.23
CA PRO A 71 -2.99 -0.08 2.63
C PRO A 71 -2.22 -0.32 1.33
N THR A 72 -1.48 -1.43 1.24
CA THR A 72 -0.71 -1.80 0.04
C THR A 72 -1.65 -2.18 -1.10
N ARG A 73 -2.63 -3.04 -0.84
CA ARG A 73 -3.64 -3.45 -1.83
C ARG A 73 -4.39 -2.26 -2.40
N HIS A 74 -4.98 -1.42 -1.54
CA HIS A 74 -5.72 -0.22 -1.96
C HIS A 74 -4.84 0.77 -2.73
N THR A 75 -3.56 0.87 -2.35
CA THR A 75 -2.60 1.70 -3.08
C THR A 75 -2.37 1.17 -4.50
N LEU A 76 -2.15 -0.14 -4.64
CA LEU A 76 -1.96 -0.79 -5.95
C LEU A 76 -3.23 -0.75 -6.81
N GLU A 77 -4.41 -0.95 -6.24
CA GLU A 77 -5.70 -0.83 -6.95
C GLU A 77 -5.88 0.55 -7.58
N ARG A 78 -5.48 1.61 -6.87
CA ARG A 78 -5.50 2.97 -7.44
C ARG A 78 -4.50 3.13 -8.56
N VAL A 79 -3.28 2.59 -8.41
CA VAL A 79 -2.25 2.65 -9.47
C VAL A 79 -2.70 1.89 -10.72
N ALA A 80 -3.32 0.72 -10.54
CA ALA A 80 -3.79 -0.16 -11.61
C ALA A 80 -4.89 0.45 -12.48
N ARG A 81 -5.53 1.55 -12.05
CA ARG A 81 -6.51 2.31 -12.85
C ARG A 81 -5.89 3.11 -13.99
N HIS A 82 -4.56 3.20 -14.04
CA HIS A 82 -3.82 4.02 -14.98
C HIS A 82 -2.98 3.13 -15.91
N ALA A 83 -2.95 3.46 -17.21
CA ALA A 83 -2.28 2.64 -18.21
C ALA A 83 -0.76 2.88 -18.23
N THR A 84 -0.31 4.08 -17.90
CA THR A 84 1.11 4.46 -17.98
C THR A 84 1.63 5.08 -16.70
N VAL A 85 2.95 5.06 -16.52
CA VAL A 85 3.64 5.76 -15.42
C VAL A 85 3.33 7.26 -15.45
N ALA A 86 3.25 7.87 -16.64
CA ALA A 86 2.92 9.28 -16.77
C ALA A 86 1.51 9.59 -16.24
N ASP A 87 0.52 8.73 -16.54
CA ASP A 87 -0.85 8.87 -16.05
C ASP A 87 -0.92 8.75 -14.53
N VAL A 88 -0.17 7.80 -13.93
CA VAL A 88 -0.08 7.66 -12.47
C VAL A 88 0.48 8.92 -11.83
N LEU A 89 1.57 9.46 -12.38
CA LEU A 89 2.20 10.67 -11.85
C LEU A 89 1.32 11.91 -12.02
N ALA A 90 0.56 12.00 -13.11
CA ALA A 90 -0.38 13.09 -13.37
C ALA A 90 -1.64 13.01 -12.48
N ALA A 91 -2.06 11.79 -12.11
CA ALA A 91 -3.21 11.56 -11.25
C ALA A 91 -2.93 11.81 -9.75
N ALA A 92 -1.66 12.02 -9.38
CA ALA A 92 -1.31 12.32 -8.00
C ALA A 92 -1.94 13.64 -7.52
N PRO A 93 -2.49 13.70 -6.29
CA PRO A 93 -3.08 14.92 -5.77
C PRO A 93 -2.08 16.08 -5.72
N THR A 94 -2.54 17.27 -6.12
CA THR A 94 -1.75 18.51 -6.03
C THR A 94 -1.81 19.17 -4.64
N GLY A 95 -2.82 18.81 -3.84
CA GLY A 95 -3.00 19.23 -2.46
C GLY A 95 -2.68 18.12 -1.43
N PRO A 96 -2.88 18.39 -0.14
CA PRO A 96 -2.68 17.40 0.92
C PRO A 96 -3.52 16.14 0.69
N VAL A 97 -2.89 14.98 0.85
CA VAL A 97 -3.59 13.69 0.81
C VAL A 97 -4.24 13.44 2.17
N GLY A 98 -5.56 13.33 2.20
CA GLY A 98 -6.31 13.03 3.42
C GLY A 98 -5.98 11.63 3.96
N ALA A 99 -5.88 11.53 5.29
CA ALA A 99 -5.61 10.27 5.95
C ALA A 99 -6.82 9.32 5.91
N VAL A 100 -6.63 8.13 5.36
CA VAL A 100 -7.55 7.01 5.53
C VAL A 100 -7.31 6.43 6.92
N ARG A 101 -8.36 6.44 7.75
CA ARG A 101 -8.35 5.99 9.15
C ARG A 101 -9.34 4.82 9.30
N PRO A 102 -8.93 3.59 8.97
CA PRO A 102 -9.80 2.45 9.18
C PRO A 102 -10.06 2.21 10.66
N ARG A 103 -11.19 1.55 10.95
CA ARG A 103 -11.48 0.96 12.26
C ARG A 103 -11.28 -0.54 12.19
N LEU A 104 -10.87 -1.11 13.32
CA LEU A 104 -10.83 -2.56 13.50
C LEU A 104 -12.07 -2.97 14.28
N GLU A 105 -12.86 -3.88 13.71
CA GLU A 105 -14.00 -4.53 14.34
C GLU A 105 -13.74 -6.03 14.40
N ARG A 106 -14.42 -6.74 15.31
CA ARG A 106 -14.33 -8.19 15.43
C ARG A 106 -15.71 -8.81 15.20
N GLU A 107 -15.78 -9.75 14.27
CA GLU A 107 -16.97 -10.55 13.98
C GLU A 107 -16.64 -12.02 14.28
N GLY A 108 -17.11 -12.52 15.42
CA GLY A 108 -16.69 -13.84 15.93
C GLY A 108 -15.18 -13.89 16.14
N GLU A 109 -14.51 -14.81 15.44
CA GLU A 109 -13.05 -14.94 15.48
C GLU A 109 -12.32 -14.10 14.39
N GLN A 110 -13.05 -13.47 13.49
CA GLN A 110 -12.48 -12.74 12.35
C GLN A 110 -12.26 -11.26 12.68
N ASP A 111 -11.09 -10.74 12.34
CA ASP A 111 -10.83 -9.30 12.32
C ASP A 111 -11.33 -8.68 11.01
N ILE A 112 -12.13 -7.62 11.14
CA ILE A 112 -12.73 -6.86 10.05
C ILE A 112 -12.17 -5.44 10.06
N ILE A 113 -11.64 -5.03 8.91
CA ILE A 113 -11.21 -3.67 8.65
C ILE A 113 -12.40 -2.92 8.05
N VAL A 114 -12.82 -1.85 8.73
CA VAL A 114 -13.90 -0.98 8.28
C VAL A 114 -13.30 0.34 7.79
N LEU A 115 -13.44 0.61 6.49
CA LEU A 115 -12.94 1.83 5.86
C LEU A 115 -13.87 3.02 6.15
N PRO A 116 -13.39 4.28 5.96
CA PRO A 116 -14.18 5.47 6.21
C PRO A 116 -15.47 5.58 5.39
N ASP A 117 -15.52 4.95 4.22
CA ASP A 117 -16.71 4.90 3.35
C ASP A 117 -17.71 3.81 3.75
N GLY A 118 -17.43 3.05 4.82
CA GLY A 118 -18.27 1.96 5.30
C GLY A 118 -17.95 0.59 4.69
N THR A 119 -17.02 0.51 3.74
CA THR A 119 -16.56 -0.78 3.18
C THR A 119 -16.00 -1.66 4.29
N ARG A 120 -16.43 -2.93 4.33
CA ARG A 120 -16.01 -3.93 5.32
C ARG A 120 -15.20 -5.01 4.64
N GLU A 121 -13.99 -5.25 5.13
CA GLU A 121 -13.04 -6.18 4.52
C GLU A 121 -12.40 -7.06 5.59
N ARG A 122 -12.14 -8.33 5.28
CA ARG A 122 -11.38 -9.19 6.21
C ARG A 122 -9.94 -8.69 6.30
N ALA A 123 -9.39 -8.65 7.52
CA ALA A 123 -7.97 -8.37 7.70
C ALA A 123 -7.13 -9.49 7.04
N PRO A 124 -6.20 -9.16 6.11
CA PRO A 124 -5.50 -10.16 5.30
C PRO A 124 -4.47 -10.97 6.08
N VAL A 125 -3.97 -10.46 7.21
CA VAL A 125 -3.01 -11.12 8.09
C VAL A 125 -3.30 -10.72 9.53
N ARG A 126 -3.38 -11.69 10.47
CA ARG A 126 -3.21 -11.37 11.90
C ARG A 126 -1.74 -11.02 12.10
N LEU A 127 -1.44 -9.77 12.44
CA LEU A 127 -0.13 -9.41 12.96
C LEU A 127 0.04 -10.16 14.29
N ARG A 128 0.59 -11.38 14.24
CA ARG A 128 0.91 -12.13 15.45
C ARG A 128 1.89 -11.28 16.25
N SER A 129 1.44 -10.79 17.40
CA SER A 129 2.32 -10.33 18.47
C SER A 129 3.21 -11.51 18.83
N ARG A 130 4.46 -11.48 18.37
CA ARG A 130 5.55 -12.09 19.14
C ARG A 130 5.82 -11.20 20.35
#